data_AF-A0A918MG72-F1
#
_entry.id   AF-A0A918MG72-F1
#
_cell.length_a   1.000
_cell.length_b   1.000
_cell.length_c   1.000
_cell.angle_alpha   90.00
_cell.angle_beta   90.00
_cell.angle_gamma   90.00
#
_symmetry.space_group_name_H-M   'P 1'
#
loop_
_entity.id
_entity.type
_entity.pdbx_description
1 polymer ?
#
loop_
_entity_poly.entity_id
_entity_poly.type
_entity_poly.pdbx_seq_one_letter_code
_entity_poly.pdbx_strand_id
1 'polypeptide(L)'
;MGIQAAAHFHRRRLVHRADNKSHFVDYQTCVTAGGGHMVCTGIAEYRLAGTGVFSLGGIAVVEIESGRIEHEAPVTTLAPAGRVVTYNAVHLEIDGSRPVPSSGSRR
;
A
#
# COMPACT_ATOMS: atom_id res chain seq x y z
N MET A 1 -1.79 -20.22 -1.95
CA MET A 1 -1.23 -19.08 -1.21
C MET A 1 -0.10 -18.54 -2.08
N GLY A 2 -0.40 -17.54 -2.92
CA GLY A 2 0.59 -16.98 -3.84
C GLY A 2 1.49 -16.01 -3.08
N ILE A 3 2.79 -16.06 -3.31
CA ILE A 3 3.71 -15.07 -2.76
C ILE A 3 3.38 -13.73 -3.42
N GLN A 4 2.67 -12.86 -2.71
CA GLN A 4 2.38 -11.51 -3.20
C GLN A 4 3.59 -10.63 -2.98
N ALA A 5 4.00 -9.95 -4.05
CA ALA A 5 5.23 -9.20 -4.11
C ALA A 5 4.93 -7.72 -4.32
N ALA A 6 5.64 -6.85 -3.61
CA ALA A 6 5.66 -5.44 -3.96
C ALA A 6 6.46 -5.29 -5.27
N ALA A 7 5.83 -4.71 -6.30
CA ALA A 7 6.43 -4.50 -7.60
C ALA A 7 6.59 -3.00 -7.85
N HIS A 8 7.84 -2.56 -8.07
CA HIS A 8 8.13 -1.18 -8.46
C HIS A 8 8.35 -1.11 -9.97
N PHE A 9 7.66 -0.17 -10.62
CA PHE A 9 7.81 0.10 -12.04
C PHE A 9 8.41 1.49 -12.28
N HIS A 10 9.43 1.56 -13.13
CA HIS A 10 9.99 2.83 -13.64
C HIS A 10 9.82 2.85 -15.16
N ARG A 11 9.19 3.91 -15.70
CA ARG A 11 8.85 4.02 -17.14
C ARG A 11 8.16 2.77 -17.70
N ARG A 12 7.18 2.23 -16.95
CA ARG A 12 6.43 1.00 -17.27
C ARG A 12 7.28 -0.29 -17.33
N ARG A 13 8.52 -0.28 -16.86
CA ARG A 13 9.35 -1.48 -16.71
C ARG A 13 9.40 -1.90 -15.25
N LEU A 14 9.20 -3.20 -14.97
CA LEU A 14 9.46 -3.76 -13.65
C LEU A 14 10.93 -3.57 -13.31
N VAL A 15 11.22 -2.87 -12.21
CA VAL A 15 12.59 -2.61 -11.75
C VAL A 15 12.92 -3.33 -10.45
N HIS A 16 11.91 -3.64 -9.63
CA HIS A 16 12.11 -4.37 -8.39
C HIS A 16 10.90 -5.25 -8.07
N ARG A 17 11.16 -6.43 -7.53
CA ARG A 17 10.16 -7.36 -6.99
C ARG A 17 10.67 -7.87 -5.64
N ALA A 18 9.89 -7.66 -4.59
CA ALA A 18 10.22 -8.15 -3.25
C ALA A 18 9.08 -9.00 -2.71
N ASP A 19 9.41 -10.13 -2.07
CA ASP A 19 8.43 -11.00 -1.42
C ASP A 19 7.85 -10.32 -0.18
N ASN A 20 6.54 -10.41 0.00
CA ASN A 20 5.88 -9.96 1.23
C ASN A 20 6.12 -10.98 2.36
N LYS A 21 7.20 -10.78 3.11
CA LYS A 21 7.57 -11.63 4.26
C LYS A 21 6.65 -11.46 5.47
N SER A 22 5.93 -10.35 5.58
CA SER A 22 5.02 -10.10 6.71
C SER A 22 3.78 -10.98 6.62
N HIS A 23 3.26 -11.20 5.41
CA HIS A 23 1.97 -11.87 5.17
C HIS A 23 0.78 -11.20 5.90
N PHE A 24 0.96 -9.99 6.44
CA PHE A 24 -0.06 -9.26 7.17
C PHE A 24 -1.26 -8.88 6.30
N VAL A 25 -0.99 -8.28 5.13
CA VAL A 25 -1.96 -8.08 4.05
C VAL A 25 -1.31 -8.33 2.72
N ASP A 26 -2.11 -8.66 1.73
CA ASP A 26 -1.66 -8.80 0.37
C ASP A 26 -1.61 -7.44 -0.32
N TYR A 27 -0.40 -6.94 -0.58
CA TYR A 27 -0.23 -5.65 -1.26
C TYR A 27 -0.80 -5.67 -2.67
N GLN A 28 -1.68 -4.70 -2.96
CA GLN A 28 -2.36 -4.55 -4.24
C GLN A 28 -1.97 -3.23 -4.93
N THR A 29 -1.79 -2.17 -4.13
CA THR A 29 -1.47 -0.83 -4.62
C THR A 29 -0.26 -0.30 -3.87
N CYS A 30 0.72 0.25 -4.58
CA CYS A 30 1.83 0.95 -3.95
C CYS A 30 2.17 2.24 -4.70
N VAL A 31 2.54 3.28 -3.96
CA VAL A 31 2.95 4.58 -4.49
C VAL A 31 4.26 5.00 -3.85
N THR A 32 5.13 5.67 -4.61
CA THR A 32 6.40 6.17 -4.08
C THR A 32 6.16 7.33 -3.12
N ALA A 33 6.74 7.27 -1.91
CA ALA A 33 6.67 8.34 -0.91
C ALA A 33 7.91 9.26 -0.92
N GLY A 34 8.85 9.02 -1.84
CA GLY A 34 10.15 9.69 -1.87
C GLY A 34 11.17 9.02 -0.95
N GLY A 35 12.42 9.48 -1.02
CA GLY A 35 13.50 8.99 -0.13
C GLY A 35 13.77 7.49 -0.18
N GLY A 36 13.53 6.82 -1.31
CA GLY A 36 13.71 5.37 -1.43
C GLY A 36 12.60 4.52 -0.81
N HIS A 37 11.46 5.12 -0.47
CA HIS A 37 10.34 4.42 0.16
C HIS A 37 9.09 4.42 -0.72
N MET A 38 8.26 3.40 -0.51
CA MET A 38 6.91 3.31 -1.04
C MET A 38 5.91 3.10 0.09
N VAL A 39 4.72 3.65 -0.08
CA VAL A 39 3.56 3.31 0.75
C VAL A 39 2.71 2.32 -0.03
N CYS A 40 2.52 1.14 0.55
CA CYS A 40 1.74 0.06 0.00
C CYS A 40 0.45 -0.12 0.80
N THR A 41 -0.64 -0.45 0.10
CA THR A 41 -1.92 -0.82 0.70
C THR A 41 -2.41 -2.14 0.13
N GLY A 42 -3.23 -2.82 0.91
CA GLY A 42 -3.67 -4.15 0.56
C GLY A 42 -4.83 -4.66 1.40
N ILE A 43 -5.19 -5.90 1.14
CA ILE A 43 -6.21 -6.64 1.89
C ILE A 43 -5.71 -8.05 2.19
N ALA A 44 -6.17 -8.65 3.28
CA ALA A 44 -6.18 -10.10 3.47
C ALA A 44 -7.62 -10.56 3.72
N GLU A 45 -8.00 -11.69 3.16
CA GLU A 45 -9.31 -12.31 3.41
C GLU A 45 -9.16 -13.59 4.22
N TYR A 46 -9.82 -13.63 5.37
CA TYR A 46 -9.83 -14.77 6.28
C TYR A 46 -11.19 -15.44 6.22
N ARG A 47 -11.19 -16.76 6.03
CA ARG A 47 -12.40 -17.57 6.17
C ARG A 47 -12.66 -17.78 7.66
N LEU A 48 -13.81 -17.34 8.14
CA LEU A 48 -14.26 -17.59 9.50
C LEU A 48 -14.89 -18.99 9.58
N ALA A 49 -14.89 -19.60 10.77
CA ALA A 49 -15.62 -20.84 10.99
C ALA A 49 -17.10 -20.63 10.64
N GLY A 50 -17.62 -21.39 9.66
CA GLY A 50 -18.93 -21.17 9.05
C GLY A 50 -18.83 -20.64 7.61
N THR A 51 -19.72 -19.72 7.22
CA THR A 51 -19.81 -19.14 5.86
C THR A 51 -19.32 -17.69 5.75
N GLY A 52 -18.77 -17.12 6.84
CA GLY A 52 -18.33 -15.72 6.88
C GLY A 52 -16.93 -15.49 6.31
N VAL A 53 -16.72 -14.33 5.71
CA VAL A 53 -15.39 -13.82 5.30
C VAL A 53 -15.11 -12.56 6.09
N PHE A 54 -13.93 -12.49 6.72
CA PHE A 54 -13.41 -11.27 7.31
C PHE A 54 -12.32 -10.71 6.40
N SER A 55 -12.50 -9.47 5.94
CA SER A 55 -11.47 -8.74 5.19
C SER A 55 -10.73 -7.79 6.12
N LEU A 56 -9.40 -7.92 6.20
CA LEU A 56 -8.51 -7.00 6.89
C LEU A 56 -7.82 -6.11 5.86
N GLY A 57 -7.97 -4.80 5.97
CA GLY A 57 -7.16 -3.86 5.19
C GLY A 57 -5.82 -3.58 5.88
N GLY A 58 -4.87 -3.01 5.13
CA GLY A 58 -3.58 -2.62 5.69
C GLY A 58 -2.86 -1.57 4.88
N ILE A 59 -1.97 -0.85 5.56
CA ILE A 59 -1.03 0.11 5.00
C ILE A 59 0.37 -0.20 5.51
N ALA A 60 1.38 -0.08 4.66
CA ALA A 60 2.77 -0.33 5.00
C ALA A 60 3.72 0.66 4.33
N VAL A 61 4.80 1.01 5.02
CA VAL A 61 5.96 1.71 4.45
C VAL A 61 7.02 0.66 4.14
N VAL A 62 7.46 0.62 2.88
CA VAL A 62 8.43 -0.36 2.38
C VAL A 62 9.62 0.38 1.77
N GLU A 63 10.82 0.01 2.17
CA GLU A 63 12.07 0.49 1.56
C GLU A 63 12.28 -0.25 0.23
N ILE A 64 12.56 0.50 -0.85
CA ILE A 64 12.48 0.03 -2.23
C ILE A 64 13.63 -0.91 -2.59
N GLU A 65 14.86 -0.66 -2.13
CA GLU A 65 16.05 -1.41 -2.56
C GLU A 65 16.10 -2.81 -1.94
N SER A 66 15.78 -2.92 -0.65
CA SER A 66 15.80 -4.17 0.12
C SER A 66 14.43 -4.85 0.19
N GLY A 67 13.35 -4.11 -0.09
CA GLY A 67 11.97 -4.58 0.13
C GLY A 67 11.62 -4.72 1.61
N ARG A 68 12.39 -4.12 2.52
CA ARG A 68 12.15 -4.19 3.96
C ARG A 68 10.91 -3.39 4.33
N ILE A 69 10.04 -4.01 5.12
CA ILE A 69 8.87 -3.34 5.71
C ILE A 69 9.38 -2.54 6.92
N GLU A 70 9.24 -1.21 6.87
CA GLU A 70 9.60 -0.29 7.96
C GLU A 70 8.49 -0.22 9.01
N HIS A 71 7.26 -0.09 8.51
CA HIS A 71 6.06 0.10 9.31
C HIS A 71 4.89 -0.58 8.63
N GLU A 72 3.98 -1.12 9.43
CA GLU A 72 2.71 -1.66 8.97
C GLU A 72 1.62 -1.36 9.99
N ALA A 73 0.40 -1.12 9.51
CA ALA A 73 -0.76 -0.88 10.36
C ALA A 73 -2.05 -1.46 9.75
N PRO A 74 -2.96 -2.00 10.58
CA PRO A 74 -4.26 -2.46 10.13
C PRO A 74 -5.14 -1.28 9.72
N VAL A 75 -5.96 -1.50 8.70
CA VAL A 75 -7.05 -0.62 8.31
C VAL A 75 -8.36 -1.39 8.40
N THR A 76 -9.18 -1.05 9.39
CA THR A 76 -10.48 -1.70 9.66
C THR A 76 -11.67 -0.85 9.22
N THR A 77 -11.43 0.37 8.72
CA THR A 77 -12.47 1.25 8.21
C THR A 77 -13.14 0.64 6.98
N LEU A 78 -14.48 0.67 6.97
CA LEU A 78 -15.29 0.18 5.86
C LEU A 78 -15.81 1.35 5.01
N ALA A 79 -15.83 1.15 3.69
CA ALA A 79 -16.61 1.97 2.78
C ALA A 79 -18.12 1.72 2.99
N PRO A 80 -19.01 2.62 2.53
CA PRO A 80 -20.46 2.43 2.64
C PRO A 80 -20.98 1.09 2.06
N ALA A 81 -20.27 0.53 1.07
CA ALA A 81 -20.56 -0.77 0.47
C ALA A 81 -20.15 -1.98 1.35
N GLY A 82 -19.65 -1.76 2.57
CA GLY A 82 -19.32 -2.80 3.55
C GLY A 82 -17.95 -3.49 3.34
N ARG A 83 -17.13 -3.03 2.39
CA ARG A 83 -15.76 -3.53 2.18
C ARG A 83 -14.75 -2.61 2.86
N VAL A 84 -13.60 -3.15 3.27
CA VAL A 84 -12.47 -2.34 3.76
C VAL A 84 -12.08 -1.29 2.73
N VAL A 85 -11.75 -0.08 3.18
CA VAL A 85 -11.45 1.05 2.29
C VAL A 85 -10.23 0.80 1.39
N THR A 86 -9.34 -0.12 1.76
CA THR A 86 -8.17 -0.54 0.98
C THR A 86 -8.46 -1.63 -0.06
N TYR A 87 -9.73 -2.05 -0.21
CA TYR A 87 -10.13 -3.04 -1.22
C TYR A 87 -10.01 -2.52 -2.67
N ASN A 88 -10.05 -1.19 -2.84
CA ASN A 88 -9.85 -0.53 -4.12
C ASN A 88 -8.47 0.14 -4.16
N ALA A 89 -8.08 0.67 -5.32
CA ALA A 89 -6.91 1.52 -5.43
C ALA A 89 -7.02 2.70 -4.44
N VAL A 90 -5.99 2.86 -3.61
CA VAL A 90 -5.92 3.89 -2.58
C VAL A 90 -5.07 5.04 -3.06
N HIS A 91 -5.58 6.26 -2.89
CA HIS A 91 -4.81 7.49 -3.00
C HIS A 91 -4.59 8.06 -1.60
N LEU A 92 -3.36 8.50 -1.32
CA LEU A 92 -2.96 9.02 -0.02
C LEU A 92 -2.38 10.41 -0.21
N GLU A 93 -2.85 11.34 0.61
CA GLU A 93 -2.33 12.70 0.68
C GLU A 93 -2.09 13.07 2.13
N ILE A 94 -1.13 13.97 2.35
CA ILE A 94 -0.91 14.54 3.68
C ILE A 94 -1.98 15.62 3.88
N ASP A 95 -2.98 15.30 4.71
CA ASP A 95 -3.95 16.30 5.14
C ASP A 95 -3.27 17.36 6.01
N GLY A 96 -3.51 18.64 5.72
CA GLY A 96 -2.98 19.77 6.49
C GLY A 96 -1.56 20.25 6.16
N SER A 97 -0.90 19.78 5.10
CA SER A 97 0.37 20.37 4.67
C SER A 97 0.16 21.62 3.80
N ARG A 98 0.69 22.76 4.26
CA ARG A 98 0.77 24.02 3.50
C ARG A 98 1.45 23.74 2.15
N PRO A 99 0.94 24.27 1.02
CA PRO A 99 1.56 24.01 -0.29
C PRO A 99 3.04 24.34 -0.25
N VAL A 100 3.88 23.34 -0.58
CA VAL A 100 5.27 23.58 -0.95
C VAL A 100 5.22 24.54 -2.13
N PRO A 101 5.83 25.74 -2.07
CA PRO A 101 5.85 26.62 -3.22
C PRO A 101 6.43 25.83 -4.38
N SER A 102 5.69 25.73 -5.48
CA SER A 102 6.27 25.30 -6.74
C SER A 102 7.51 26.17 -6.95
N SER A 103 8.67 25.53 -7.08
CA SER A 103 9.89 26.25 -7.42
C SER A 103 9.61 26.99 -8.72
N GLY A 104 9.52 28.31 -8.63
CA GLY A 104 9.11 29.17 -9.72
C GLY A 104 9.92 28.86 -10.97
N SER A 105 9.22 28.52 -12.04
CA SER A 105 9.75 28.68 -13.39
C SER A 105 9.92 30.19 -13.61
N ARG A 106 11.13 30.69 -13.39
CA ARG A 106 11.58 31.91 -14.09
C ARG A 106 11.61 31.58 -15.58
N ARG A 107 10.61 32.07 -16.31
CA ARG A 107 10.75 32.48 -17.70
C ARG A 107 10.02 33.79 -17.86
#